data_AF-Q4D836-F1
#
_entry.id   AF-Q4D836-F1
#
_cell.length_a   1.000
_cell.length_b   1.000
_cell.length_c   1.000
_cell.angle_alpha   90.00
_cell.angle_beta   90.00
_cell.angle_gamma   90.00
#
_symmetry.space_group_name_H-M   'P 1'
#
loop_
_entity.id
_entity.type
_entity.pdbx_description
1 polymer ?
#
loop_
_entity_poly.entity_id
_entity_poly.type
_entity_poly.pdbx_seq_one_letter_code
_entity_poly.pdbx_strand_id
1 'polypeptide(L)'
;MNFLTSEPTKWADTVEFSIDCLFSSQSARNVDDVLSKASTRKHQKNLLKAVEPCIPKMIENPNGISILTSLVKYGTILTVSNVTRIVLHSCEKVLTCEKAPVEVCEAPLGVLLERILYREDCTEDCRINLIKILKSLDHSLLLGSSVFLLATARLMIFDRAFAVSVCSNIKAKKAFFQLFLIKTKKNVVIRFCELVLSTEERREDLTDLCSVFVFNALHTLYTANSSLRPWKEVTMLLASCGCIAVVREMVKLLSEWPDISVYLRNEHYAKVIACLLARNPEMNDGIVLLKVLFQKKEDFDEIMASRKSSQLRLLAAIAEKPAYVAALSETLGESLGKRLLAAAVRYRNINKPKALTTKEALLQRIDKIRSVSGAIGSLDKTLKRRRE
;
A
#
# COMPACT_ATOMS: atom_id res chain seq x y z
N MET A 1 3.97 21.39 29.93
CA MET A 1 4.66 21.18 28.64
C MET A 1 3.84 21.89 27.58
N ASN A 2 4.39 22.91 26.93
CA ASN A 2 3.67 23.64 25.89
C ASN A 2 3.75 22.87 24.56
N PHE A 3 2.67 22.88 23.79
CA PHE A 3 2.58 22.26 22.47
C PHE A 3 1.91 23.24 21.51
N LEU A 4 2.22 23.11 20.22
CA LEU A 4 1.55 23.87 19.18
C LEU A 4 0.07 23.47 19.18
N THR A 5 -0.81 24.41 19.46
CA THR A 5 -2.27 24.19 19.47
C THR A 5 -2.79 23.98 18.05
N SER A 6 -4.08 23.65 17.91
CA SER A 6 -4.73 23.60 16.59
C SER A 6 -5.07 24.99 16.01
N GLU A 7 -4.65 26.08 16.68
CA GLU A 7 -4.86 27.46 16.24
C GLU A 7 -3.57 28.02 15.60
N PRO A 8 -3.45 28.00 14.25
CA PRO A 8 -2.19 28.33 13.58
C PRO A 8 -1.74 29.78 13.73
N THR A 9 -2.62 30.68 14.17
CA THR A 9 -2.28 32.08 14.45
C THR A 9 -1.42 32.25 15.70
N LYS A 10 -1.41 31.28 16.62
CA LYS A 10 -0.65 31.33 17.88
C LYS A 10 0.68 30.57 17.83
N TRP A 11 1.00 29.93 16.70
CA TRP A 11 2.18 29.07 16.62
C TRP A 11 3.48 29.84 16.82
N ALA A 12 3.63 31.04 16.23
CA ALA A 12 4.83 31.84 16.38
C ALA A 12 5.10 32.16 17.87
N ASP A 13 4.11 32.71 18.56
CA ASP A 13 4.19 33.05 19.99
C ASP A 13 4.48 31.81 20.85
N THR A 14 3.89 30.66 20.49
CA THR A 14 4.12 29.40 21.23
C THR A 14 5.56 28.90 21.06
N VAL A 15 6.12 29.00 19.85
CA VAL A 15 7.52 28.62 19.58
C VAL A 15 8.48 29.56 20.29
N GLU A 16 8.22 30.86 20.24
CA GLU A 16 9.02 31.88 20.92
C GLU A 16 9.02 31.69 22.44
N PHE A 17 7.85 31.39 23.01
CA PHE A 17 7.73 31.11 24.44
C PHE A 17 8.41 29.80 24.85
N SER A 18 8.34 28.75 24.03
CA SER A 18 8.93 27.45 24.35
C SER A 18 9.25 26.65 23.09
N ILE A 19 10.53 26.64 22.72
CA ILE A 19 11.05 25.82 21.60
C ILE A 19 10.76 24.32 21.82
N ASP A 20 10.67 23.88 23.08
CA ASP A 20 10.38 22.48 23.42
C ASP A 20 9.02 21.99 22.86
N CYS A 21 8.11 22.91 22.55
CA CYS A 21 6.86 22.58 21.88
C CYS A 21 7.10 21.89 20.53
N LEU A 22 8.21 22.17 19.82
CA LEU A 22 8.56 21.58 18.53
C LEU A 22 8.98 20.10 18.63
N PHE A 23 9.23 19.60 19.83
CA PHE A 23 9.67 18.22 20.07
C PHE A 23 8.57 17.34 20.67
N SER A 24 7.33 17.85 20.77
CA SER A 24 6.19 17.09 21.30
C SER A 24 5.42 16.32 20.21
N SER A 25 4.95 15.12 20.54
CA SER A 25 4.12 14.32 19.64
C SER A 25 2.74 14.94 19.41
N GLN A 26 2.23 15.73 20.35
CA GLN A 26 0.98 16.48 20.20
C GLN A 26 1.12 17.59 19.16
N SER A 27 2.21 18.35 19.20
CA SER A 27 2.51 19.40 18.22
C SER A 27 2.60 18.84 16.81
N ALA A 28 3.32 17.71 16.63
CA ALA A 28 3.44 17.07 15.32
C ALA A 28 2.08 16.67 14.73
N ARG A 29 1.20 16.09 15.54
CA ARG A 29 -0.18 15.74 15.14
C ARG A 29 -1.01 16.98 14.80
N ASN A 30 -1.00 17.98 15.68
CA ASN A 30 -1.77 19.21 15.47
C ASN A 30 -1.32 19.94 14.19
N VAL A 31 -0.02 19.99 13.91
CA VAL A 31 0.50 20.59 12.68
C VAL A 31 0.03 19.83 11.44
N ASP A 32 0.15 18.49 11.40
CA ASP A 32 -0.34 17.71 10.25
C ASP A 32 -1.85 17.88 10.04
N ASP A 33 -2.64 17.85 11.11
CA ASP A 33 -4.09 18.04 11.06
C ASP A 33 -4.49 19.43 10.55
N VAL A 34 -3.83 20.49 11.00
CA VAL A 34 -4.13 21.87 10.57
C VAL A 34 -3.67 22.08 9.14
N LEU A 35 -2.45 21.68 8.80
CA LEU A 35 -1.89 21.92 7.47
C LEU A 35 -2.56 21.08 6.38
N SER A 36 -3.05 19.87 6.69
CA SER A 36 -3.80 19.03 5.76
C SER A 36 -5.17 19.61 5.39
N LYS A 37 -5.76 20.44 6.26
CA LYS A 37 -7.07 21.09 6.07
C LYS A 37 -6.97 22.54 5.62
N ALA A 38 -5.77 23.11 5.62
CA ALA A 38 -5.57 24.52 5.29
C ALA A 38 -5.90 24.80 3.81
N SER A 39 -6.90 25.65 3.57
CA SER A 39 -7.29 26.12 2.23
C SER A 39 -6.34 27.18 1.67
N THR A 40 -5.58 27.86 2.53
CA THR A 40 -4.60 28.88 2.14
C THR A 40 -3.18 28.48 2.53
N ARG A 41 -2.18 29.05 1.85
CA ARG A 41 -0.76 28.83 2.16
C ARG A 41 -0.22 29.69 3.33
N LYS A 42 -1.08 30.47 3.98
CA LYS A 42 -0.69 31.44 5.03
C LYS A 42 -0.11 30.72 6.26
N HIS A 43 -0.75 29.65 6.70
CA HIS A 43 -0.33 28.91 7.90
C HIS A 43 1.02 28.23 7.73
N GLN A 44 1.29 27.69 6.54
CA GLN A 44 2.57 27.07 6.18
C GLN A 44 3.70 28.11 6.19
N LYS A 45 3.47 29.30 5.60
CA LYS A 45 4.45 30.39 5.59
C LYS A 45 4.75 30.89 7.00
N ASN A 46 3.72 31.10 7.81
CA ASN A 46 3.87 31.55 9.19
C ASN A 46 4.62 30.52 10.05
N LEU A 47 4.26 29.23 9.94
CA LEU A 47 4.94 28.18 10.68
C LEU A 47 6.40 28.06 10.24
N LEU A 48 6.68 28.08 8.93
CA LEU A 48 8.06 28.04 8.43
C LEU A 48 8.90 29.15 9.04
N LYS A 49 8.40 30.40 9.02
CA LYS A 49 9.11 31.54 9.60
C LYS A 49 9.39 31.34 11.10
N ALA A 50 8.43 30.79 11.84
CA ALA A 50 8.60 30.54 13.28
C ALA A 50 9.61 29.43 13.58
N VAL A 51 9.65 28.37 12.77
CA VAL A 51 10.52 27.20 13.05
C VAL A 51 11.87 27.25 12.36
N GLU A 52 12.07 28.11 11.36
CA GLU A 52 13.30 28.18 10.55
C GLU A 52 14.59 28.23 11.38
N PRO A 53 14.68 29.05 12.45
CA PRO A 53 15.87 29.08 13.32
C PRO A 53 16.12 27.77 14.09
N CYS A 54 15.07 26.96 14.27
CA CYS A 54 15.11 25.74 15.09
C CYS A 54 15.28 24.46 14.26
N ILE A 55 15.19 24.53 12.92
CA ILE A 55 15.24 23.35 12.04
C ILE A 55 16.47 22.46 12.31
N PRO A 56 17.70 22.97 12.52
CA PRO A 56 18.85 22.12 12.83
C PRO A 56 18.62 21.21 14.04
N LYS A 57 18.02 21.73 15.11
CA LYS A 57 17.69 20.96 16.32
C LYS A 57 16.47 20.05 16.10
N MET A 58 15.51 20.46 15.27
CA MET A 58 14.34 19.63 14.92
C MET A 58 14.71 18.36 14.16
N ILE A 59 15.77 18.39 13.35
CA ILE A 59 16.28 17.23 12.61
C ILE A 59 16.86 16.15 13.54
N GLU A 60 17.21 16.50 14.78
CA GLU A 60 17.70 15.56 15.79
C GLU A 60 16.58 14.91 16.62
N ASN A 61 15.30 15.24 16.33
CA ASN A 61 14.16 14.75 17.09
C ASN A 61 13.05 14.19 16.18
N PRO A 62 12.48 13.00 16.47
CA PRO A 62 11.47 12.37 15.62
C PRO A 62 10.20 13.22 15.42
N ASN A 63 9.77 13.94 16.45
CA ASN A 63 8.57 14.81 16.37
C ASN A 63 8.89 16.10 15.60
N GLY A 64 10.10 16.65 15.79
CA GLY A 64 10.61 17.77 15.00
C GLY A 64 10.64 17.43 13.51
N ILE A 65 11.22 16.28 13.14
CA ILE A 65 11.22 15.79 11.75
C ILE A 65 9.80 15.62 11.22
N SER A 66 8.85 15.16 12.04
CA SER A 66 7.44 14.99 11.63
C SER A 66 6.77 16.33 11.30
N ILE A 67 7.07 17.39 12.05
CA ILE A 67 6.64 18.76 11.73
C ILE A 67 7.25 19.24 10.41
N LEU A 68 8.55 19.03 10.21
CA LEU A 68 9.24 19.38 8.95
C LEU A 68 8.66 18.61 7.76
N THR A 69 8.33 17.34 7.95
CA THR A 69 7.68 16.50 6.93
C THR A 69 6.32 17.07 6.53
N SER A 70 5.53 17.55 7.50
CA SER A 70 4.24 18.20 7.24
C SER A 70 4.42 19.51 6.47
N LEU A 71 5.43 20.31 6.83
CA LEU A 71 5.79 21.52 6.08
C LEU A 71 6.19 21.21 4.63
N VAL A 72 6.99 20.18 4.39
CA VAL A 72 7.34 19.75 3.03
C VAL A 72 6.12 19.24 2.26
N LYS A 73 5.23 18.49 2.92
CA LYS A 73 4.04 17.90 2.30
C LYS A 73 3.02 18.94 1.84
N TYR A 74 2.73 19.96 2.65
CA TYR A 74 1.66 20.94 2.36
C TYR A 74 2.18 22.35 2.04
N GLY A 75 3.48 22.58 2.14
CA GLY A 75 4.13 23.87 1.94
C GLY A 75 4.34 24.25 0.48
N THR A 76 4.95 25.43 0.29
CA THR A 76 5.31 25.97 -1.03
C THR A 76 6.68 25.45 -1.48
N ILE A 77 7.07 25.69 -2.75
CA ILE A 77 8.42 25.39 -3.25
C ILE A 77 9.50 26.01 -2.35
N LEU A 78 9.30 27.26 -1.90
CA LEU A 78 10.20 27.93 -0.95
C LEU A 78 10.32 27.16 0.38
N THR A 79 9.21 26.61 0.89
CA THR A 79 9.21 25.78 2.10
C THR A 79 10.05 24.53 1.90
N VAL A 80 9.87 23.83 0.77
CA VAL A 80 10.67 22.64 0.44
C VAL A 80 12.14 23.01 0.33
N SER A 81 12.46 24.14 -0.33
CA SER A 81 13.84 24.60 -0.51
C SER A 81 14.53 24.90 0.82
N ASN A 82 13.88 25.66 1.71
CA ASN A 82 14.45 26.02 3.01
C ASN A 82 14.69 24.79 3.89
N VAL A 83 13.72 23.88 3.97
CA VAL A 83 13.88 22.63 4.75
C VAL A 83 14.99 21.77 4.14
N THR A 84 15.01 21.60 2.81
CA THR A 84 16.01 20.76 2.12
C THR A 84 17.42 21.29 2.30
N ARG A 85 17.62 22.62 2.21
CA ARG A 85 18.92 23.26 2.45
C ARG A 85 19.48 22.94 3.83
N ILE A 86 18.63 22.97 4.86
CA ILE A 86 19.07 22.66 6.22
C ILE A 86 19.27 21.16 6.41
N VAL A 87 18.44 20.30 5.80
CA VAL A 87 18.67 18.85 5.80
C VAL A 87 20.02 18.50 5.17
N LEU A 88 20.37 19.10 4.03
CA LEU A 88 21.68 18.90 3.40
C LEU A 88 22.82 19.27 4.33
N HIS A 89 22.71 20.40 5.04
CA HIS A 89 23.76 20.87 5.94
C HIS A 89 23.84 20.06 7.24
N SER A 90 22.72 19.88 7.93
CA SER A 90 22.66 19.23 9.25
C SER A 90 22.77 17.70 9.17
N CYS A 91 22.38 17.09 8.06
CA CYS A 91 22.47 15.64 7.85
C CYS A 91 23.59 15.22 6.90
N GLU A 92 24.53 16.09 6.52
CA GLU A 92 25.56 15.79 5.50
C GLU A 92 26.20 14.40 5.70
N LYS A 93 26.77 14.16 6.90
CA LYS A 93 27.41 12.87 7.25
C LYS A 93 26.46 11.67 7.20
N VAL A 94 25.17 11.87 7.46
CA VAL A 94 24.17 10.81 7.32
C VAL A 94 23.91 10.55 5.85
N LEU A 95 23.74 11.61 5.04
CA LEU A 95 23.48 11.54 3.61
C LEU A 95 24.67 10.98 2.81
N THR A 96 25.90 11.15 3.29
CA THR A 96 27.12 10.55 2.71
C THR A 96 27.48 9.18 3.30
N CYS A 97 26.64 8.61 4.16
CA CYS A 97 26.85 7.33 4.84
C CYS A 97 28.09 7.29 5.78
N GLU A 98 28.65 8.44 6.16
CA GLU A 98 29.77 8.55 7.10
C GLU A 98 29.31 8.40 8.56
N LYS A 99 28.03 8.61 8.84
CA LYS A 99 27.44 8.51 10.19
C LYS A 99 26.05 7.88 10.13
N ALA A 100 25.77 6.94 11.03
CA ALA A 100 24.40 6.45 11.23
C ALA A 100 23.52 7.54 11.85
N PRO A 101 22.23 7.65 11.47
CA PRO A 101 21.31 8.54 12.16
C PRO A 101 21.09 8.05 13.59
N VAL A 102 20.60 8.95 14.46
CA VAL A 102 20.08 8.55 15.76
C VAL A 102 18.93 7.57 15.53
N GLU A 103 18.92 6.42 16.22
CA GLU A 103 18.01 5.30 15.95
C GLU A 103 16.53 5.72 15.90
N VAL A 104 16.09 6.56 16.85
CA VAL A 104 14.70 7.07 16.91
C VAL A 104 14.33 7.99 15.75
N CYS A 105 15.32 8.56 15.06
CA CYS A 105 15.14 9.49 13.94
C CYS A 105 15.22 8.80 12.57
N GLU A 106 15.64 7.53 12.47
CA GLU A 106 15.85 6.88 11.17
C GLU A 106 14.58 6.86 10.31
N ALA A 107 13.46 6.39 10.88
CA ALA A 107 12.20 6.30 10.16
C ALA A 107 11.61 7.69 9.82
N PRO A 108 11.51 8.65 10.77
CA PRO A 108 11.08 10.00 10.45
C PRO A 108 11.95 10.66 9.38
N LEU A 109 13.28 10.54 9.46
CA LEU A 109 14.19 11.10 8.48
C LEU A 109 13.98 10.49 7.09
N GLY A 110 13.81 9.17 7.01
CA GLY A 110 13.52 8.52 5.73
C GLY A 110 12.20 8.96 5.11
N VAL A 111 11.17 9.26 5.92
CA VAL A 111 9.92 9.85 5.42
C VAL A 111 10.12 11.29 4.95
N LEU A 112 10.90 12.10 5.67
CA LEU A 112 11.21 13.47 5.25
C LEU A 112 11.93 13.48 3.90
N LEU A 113 12.95 12.64 3.73
CA LEU A 113 13.69 12.51 2.47
C LEU A 113 12.76 12.08 1.32
N GLU A 114 11.91 11.07 1.55
CA GLU A 114 10.89 10.65 0.58
C GLU A 114 9.99 11.82 0.17
N ARG A 115 9.53 12.63 1.12
CA ARG A 115 8.63 13.76 0.85
C ARG A 115 9.33 14.91 0.13
N ILE A 116 10.60 15.18 0.41
CA ILE A 116 11.37 16.16 -0.36
C ILE A 116 11.47 15.71 -1.82
N LEU A 117 11.75 14.43 -2.07
CA LEU A 117 11.88 13.90 -3.42
C LEU A 117 10.55 13.85 -4.17
N TYR A 118 9.46 13.52 -3.49
CA TYR A 118 8.10 13.53 -4.03
C TYR A 118 7.66 14.91 -4.57
N ARG A 119 8.24 16.01 -4.06
CA ARG A 119 7.92 17.39 -4.50
C ARG A 119 8.57 17.72 -5.84
N GLU A 120 8.12 17.07 -6.91
CA GLU A 120 8.59 17.25 -8.29
C GLU A 120 8.43 18.68 -8.81
N ASP A 121 7.48 19.43 -8.27
CA ASP A 121 7.28 20.86 -8.54
C ASP A 121 8.43 21.75 -8.04
N CYS A 122 9.25 21.27 -7.09
CA CYS A 122 10.42 21.98 -6.61
C CYS A 122 11.64 21.72 -7.50
N THR A 123 12.00 22.70 -8.33
CA THR A 123 13.18 22.66 -9.21
C THR A 123 14.40 23.38 -8.63
N GLU A 124 14.36 23.73 -7.34
CA GLU A 124 15.44 24.45 -6.66
C GLU A 124 16.70 23.58 -6.51
N ASP A 125 17.86 24.24 -6.55
CA ASP A 125 19.18 23.57 -6.55
C ASP A 125 19.38 22.65 -5.34
N CYS A 126 18.84 23.00 -4.18
CA CYS A 126 18.95 22.17 -2.98
C CYS A 126 18.30 20.78 -3.16
N ARG A 127 17.12 20.69 -3.79
CA ARG A 127 16.47 19.40 -4.07
C ARG A 127 17.24 18.64 -5.15
N ILE A 128 17.69 19.33 -6.19
CA ILE A 128 18.50 18.73 -7.26
C ILE A 128 19.82 18.17 -6.69
N ASN A 129 20.46 18.88 -5.77
CA ASN A 129 21.68 18.44 -5.10
C ASN A 129 21.44 17.22 -4.21
N LEU A 130 20.32 17.17 -3.48
CA LEU A 130 19.94 15.97 -2.73
C LEU A 130 19.76 14.76 -3.66
N ILE A 131 19.10 14.95 -4.81
CA ILE A 131 18.94 13.89 -5.82
C ILE A 131 20.31 13.40 -6.32
N LYS A 132 21.24 14.33 -6.63
CA LYS A 132 22.60 13.99 -7.08
C LYS A 132 23.37 13.19 -6.03
N ILE A 133 23.32 13.62 -4.76
CA ILE A 133 23.97 12.91 -3.64
C ILE A 133 23.42 11.49 -3.55
N LEU A 134 22.10 11.32 -3.49
CA LEU A 134 21.49 9.99 -3.37
C LEU A 134 21.81 9.09 -4.56
N LYS A 135 21.80 9.62 -5.79
CA LYS A 135 22.18 8.84 -6.99
C LYS A 135 23.67 8.46 -7.03
N SER A 136 24.52 9.17 -6.30
CA SER A 136 25.96 8.88 -6.22
C SER A 136 26.32 7.79 -5.21
N LEU A 137 25.38 7.44 -4.31
CA LEU A 137 25.59 6.39 -3.31
C LEU A 137 25.55 4.99 -3.95
N ASP A 138 26.31 4.05 -3.37
CA ASP A 138 26.24 2.64 -3.76
C ASP A 138 24.81 2.09 -3.56
N HIS A 139 24.30 1.37 -4.55
CA HIS A 139 22.93 0.83 -4.51
C HIS A 139 22.68 -0.11 -3.33
N SER A 140 23.71 -0.79 -2.81
CA SER A 140 23.60 -1.61 -1.60
C SER A 140 23.35 -0.78 -0.35
N LEU A 141 23.92 0.43 -0.25
CA LEU A 141 23.65 1.35 0.85
C LEU A 141 22.23 1.91 0.76
N LEU A 142 21.79 2.28 -0.45
CA LEU A 142 20.45 2.79 -0.69
C LEU A 142 19.35 1.77 -0.33
N LEU A 143 19.54 0.50 -0.70
CA LEU A 143 18.55 -0.56 -0.49
C LEU A 143 18.70 -1.26 0.88
N GLY A 144 19.88 -1.12 1.52
CA GLY A 144 20.17 -1.67 2.84
C GLY A 144 19.88 -0.71 4.00
N SER A 145 19.57 0.55 3.73
CA SER A 145 19.31 1.56 4.75
C SER A 145 17.84 1.93 4.86
N SER A 146 17.28 1.83 6.07
CA SER A 146 15.91 2.26 6.34
C SER A 146 15.66 3.76 6.11
N VAL A 147 16.72 4.57 6.16
CA VAL A 147 16.66 6.03 5.91
C VAL A 147 16.51 6.31 4.42
N PHE A 148 17.24 5.59 3.57
CA PHE A 148 17.26 5.86 2.13
C PHE A 148 16.20 5.09 1.35
N LEU A 149 15.64 4.01 1.91
CA LEU A 149 14.81 3.09 1.16
C LEU A 149 13.61 3.78 0.47
N LEU A 150 12.86 4.60 1.21
CA LEU A 150 11.69 5.30 0.66
C LEU A 150 12.07 6.41 -0.34
N ALA A 151 13.16 7.12 -0.08
CA ALA A 151 13.70 8.11 -0.99
C ALA A 151 14.16 7.46 -2.31
N THR A 152 14.78 6.28 -2.21
CA THR A 152 15.19 5.46 -3.36
C THR A 152 13.99 4.98 -4.16
N ALA A 153 12.91 4.53 -3.50
CA ALA A 153 11.67 4.18 -4.19
C ALA A 153 11.14 5.34 -5.04
N ARG A 154 11.16 6.58 -4.52
CA ARG A 154 10.76 7.77 -5.28
C ARG A 154 11.68 8.03 -6.46
N LEU A 155 13.00 7.98 -6.28
CA LEU A 155 13.96 8.13 -7.36
C LEU A 155 13.71 7.13 -8.49
N MET A 156 13.39 5.88 -8.14
CA MET A 156 13.07 4.85 -9.13
C MET A 156 11.76 5.17 -9.90
N ILE A 157 10.79 5.86 -9.29
CA ILE A 157 9.54 6.25 -9.96
C ILE A 157 9.82 7.26 -11.08
N PHE A 158 10.55 8.33 -10.79
CA PHE A 158 10.73 9.43 -11.75
C PHE A 158 11.98 9.30 -12.63
N ASP A 159 12.97 8.48 -12.26
CA ASP A 159 14.15 8.20 -13.08
C ASP A 159 14.25 6.72 -13.43
N ARG A 160 13.85 6.40 -14.66
CA ARG A 160 13.91 5.05 -15.21
C ARG A 160 15.33 4.51 -15.34
N ALA A 161 16.31 5.33 -15.73
CA ALA A 161 17.69 4.88 -15.88
C ALA A 161 18.27 4.47 -14.53
N PHE A 162 17.99 5.27 -13.50
CA PHE A 162 18.33 4.93 -12.13
C PHE A 162 17.62 3.65 -11.65
N ALA A 163 16.33 3.50 -11.94
CA ALA A 163 15.59 2.27 -11.59
C ALA A 163 16.20 1.01 -12.23
N VAL A 164 16.55 1.07 -13.52
CA VAL A 164 17.23 -0.04 -14.22
C VAL A 164 18.57 -0.36 -13.57
N SER A 165 19.33 0.67 -13.20
CA SER A 165 20.64 0.53 -12.55
C SER A 165 20.53 -0.13 -11.17
N VAL A 166 19.53 0.26 -10.37
CA VAL A 166 19.25 -0.33 -9.05
C VAL A 166 18.75 -1.77 -9.18
N CYS A 167 17.75 -2.01 -10.02
CA CYS A 167 17.08 -3.31 -10.13
C CYS A 167 17.98 -4.41 -10.72
N SER A 168 18.96 -4.04 -11.55
CA SER A 168 19.94 -4.98 -12.10
C SER A 168 21.09 -5.31 -11.13
N ASN A 169 21.28 -4.52 -10.07
CA ASN A 169 22.43 -4.65 -9.16
C ASN A 169 22.23 -5.81 -8.14
N ILE A 170 23.16 -6.77 -8.15
CA ILE A 170 23.12 -7.95 -7.26
C ILE A 170 23.33 -7.57 -5.79
N LYS A 171 24.23 -6.62 -5.49
CA LYS A 171 24.47 -6.16 -4.12
C LYS A 171 23.25 -5.44 -3.56
N ALA A 172 22.54 -4.66 -4.38
CA ALA A 172 21.28 -4.02 -4.01
C ALA A 172 20.20 -5.04 -3.62
N LYS A 173 20.02 -6.11 -4.43
CA LYS A 173 19.11 -7.22 -4.11
C LYS A 173 19.45 -7.89 -2.77
N LYS A 174 20.73 -8.19 -2.54
CA LYS A 174 21.21 -8.77 -1.27
C LYS A 174 20.96 -7.83 -0.09
N ALA A 175 21.25 -6.54 -0.23
CA ALA A 175 21.04 -5.56 0.83
C ALA A 175 19.54 -5.41 1.19
N PHE A 176 18.67 -5.33 0.18
CA PHE A 176 17.23 -5.31 0.38
C PHE A 176 16.73 -6.56 1.12
N PHE A 177 17.21 -7.75 0.72
CA PHE A 177 16.86 -9.00 1.40
C PHE A 177 17.29 -9.00 2.86
N GLN A 178 18.51 -8.55 3.18
CA GLN A 178 18.97 -8.44 4.57
C GLN A 178 18.10 -7.47 5.37
N LEU A 179 17.75 -6.32 4.80
CA LEU A 179 16.86 -5.35 5.45
C LEU A 179 15.44 -5.92 5.66
N PHE A 180 14.94 -6.71 4.71
CA PHE A 180 13.65 -7.41 4.80
C PHE A 180 13.62 -8.40 5.97
N LEU A 181 14.73 -9.04 6.33
CA LEU A 181 14.73 -9.98 7.46
C LEU A 181 14.63 -9.28 8.83
N ILE A 182 14.89 -7.97 8.91
CA ILE A 182 14.88 -7.22 10.17
C ILE A 182 13.44 -6.84 10.54
N LYS A 183 12.85 -7.52 11.53
CA LYS A 183 11.45 -7.32 11.96
C LYS A 183 11.11 -5.86 12.30
N THR A 184 12.00 -5.12 12.95
CA THR A 184 11.78 -3.70 13.31
C THR A 184 11.71 -2.80 12.08
N LYS A 185 12.18 -3.25 10.91
CA LYS A 185 12.15 -2.53 9.63
C LYS A 185 10.96 -2.94 8.74
N LYS A 186 10.04 -3.77 9.24
CA LYS A 186 8.90 -4.27 8.47
C LYS A 186 8.09 -3.20 7.78
N ASN A 187 7.71 -2.15 8.50
CA ASN A 187 6.83 -1.11 7.96
C ASN A 187 7.51 -0.29 6.84
N VAL A 188 8.81 0.00 6.94
CA VAL A 188 9.51 0.78 5.92
C VAL A 188 9.69 -0.02 4.63
N VAL A 189 9.96 -1.32 4.75
CA VAL A 189 10.09 -2.22 3.60
C VAL A 189 8.73 -2.46 2.93
N ILE A 190 7.64 -2.61 3.70
CA ILE A 190 6.29 -2.66 3.12
C ILE A 190 6.00 -1.38 2.34
N ARG A 191 6.24 -0.21 2.93
CA ARG A 191 6.03 1.08 2.24
C ARG A 191 6.89 1.25 0.99
N PHE A 192 8.13 0.74 1.00
CA PHE A 192 8.95 0.66 -0.21
C PHE A 192 8.25 -0.16 -1.29
N CYS A 193 7.80 -1.38 -0.97
CA CYS A 193 7.08 -2.24 -1.91
C CYS A 193 5.78 -1.58 -2.42
N GLU A 194 5.04 -0.90 -1.56
CA GLU A 194 3.84 -0.14 -1.96
C GLU A 194 4.18 0.94 -2.97
N LEU A 195 5.21 1.75 -2.70
CA LEU A 195 5.65 2.80 -3.62
C LEU A 195 6.14 2.23 -4.95
N VAL A 196 6.86 1.11 -4.93
CA VAL A 196 7.45 0.55 -6.16
C VAL A 196 6.52 -0.35 -6.97
N LEU A 197 5.40 -0.77 -6.40
CA LEU A 197 4.41 -1.62 -7.06
C LEU A 197 3.06 -0.92 -7.27
N SER A 198 2.87 0.31 -6.78
CA SER A 198 1.66 1.09 -7.01
C SER A 198 1.47 1.38 -8.50
N THR A 199 0.31 1.03 -9.05
CA THR A 199 -0.06 1.28 -10.44
C THR A 199 -0.55 2.71 -10.68
N GLU A 200 -0.96 3.43 -9.64
CA GLU A 200 -1.52 4.79 -9.77
C GLU A 200 -0.47 5.83 -10.17
N GLU A 201 0.80 5.58 -9.89
CA GLU A 201 1.88 6.55 -10.09
C GLU A 201 2.81 6.20 -11.27
N ARG A 202 2.51 5.18 -12.09
CA ARG A 202 3.54 4.55 -12.97
C ARG A 202 3.11 4.21 -14.39
N ARG A 203 4.12 4.21 -15.28
CA ARG A 203 4.11 3.52 -16.58
C ARG A 203 4.29 2.01 -16.35
N GLU A 204 3.55 1.17 -17.07
CA GLU A 204 3.48 -0.30 -16.83
C GLU A 204 4.86 -1.00 -16.83
N ASP A 205 5.78 -0.54 -17.69
CA ASP A 205 7.13 -1.09 -17.86
C ASP A 205 8.02 -0.97 -16.61
N LEU A 206 7.87 0.09 -15.83
CA LEU A 206 8.62 0.28 -14.60
C LEU A 206 8.10 -0.63 -13.48
N THR A 207 6.79 -0.85 -13.42
CA THR A 207 6.17 -1.77 -12.47
C THR A 207 6.69 -3.18 -12.68
N ASP A 208 6.85 -3.60 -13.93
CA ASP A 208 7.42 -4.91 -14.26
C ASP A 208 8.84 -5.07 -13.73
N LEU A 209 9.72 -4.11 -14.03
CA LEU A 209 11.10 -4.10 -13.54
C LEU A 209 11.17 -4.18 -12.00
N CYS A 210 10.39 -3.36 -11.30
CA CYS A 210 10.38 -3.33 -9.84
C CYS A 210 9.79 -4.61 -9.23
N SER A 211 8.75 -5.17 -9.84
CA SER A 211 8.16 -6.44 -9.38
C SER A 211 9.15 -7.59 -9.48
N VAL A 212 9.90 -7.68 -10.58
CA VAL A 212 10.96 -8.67 -10.77
C VAL A 212 12.07 -8.48 -9.74
N PHE A 213 12.47 -7.24 -9.45
CA PHE A 213 13.47 -6.97 -8.42
C PHE A 213 13.03 -7.45 -7.04
N VAL A 214 11.82 -7.05 -6.59
CA VAL A 214 11.31 -7.44 -5.26
C VAL A 214 11.13 -8.94 -5.16
N PHE A 215 10.55 -9.59 -6.18
CA PHE A 215 10.40 -11.04 -6.21
C PHE A 215 11.75 -11.76 -6.15
N ASN A 216 12.70 -11.39 -7.01
CA ASN A 216 14.00 -12.04 -7.05
C ASN A 216 14.81 -11.86 -5.77
N ALA A 217 14.70 -10.70 -5.11
CA ALA A 217 15.35 -10.48 -3.83
C ALA A 217 14.78 -11.37 -2.71
N LEU A 218 13.50 -11.74 -2.81
CA LEU A 218 12.80 -12.55 -1.81
C LEU A 218 12.57 -14.01 -2.22
N HIS A 219 13.03 -14.42 -3.41
CA HIS A 219 12.73 -15.71 -4.03
C HIS A 219 13.01 -16.90 -3.09
N THR A 220 14.10 -16.85 -2.34
CA THR A 220 14.49 -17.91 -1.38
C THR A 220 13.50 -18.11 -0.23
N LEU A 221 12.61 -17.15 0.04
CA LEU A 221 11.53 -17.29 1.03
C LEU A 221 10.31 -18.00 0.45
N TYR A 222 10.18 -18.04 -0.87
CA TYR A 222 9.08 -18.70 -1.57
C TYR A 222 9.37 -20.17 -1.90
N THR A 223 10.59 -20.66 -1.70
CA THR A 223 10.90 -22.07 -1.96
C THR A 223 10.25 -22.98 -0.90
N ALA A 224 9.88 -24.21 -1.30
CA ALA A 224 9.22 -25.17 -0.41
C ALA A 224 9.99 -25.40 0.90
N ASN A 225 11.31 -25.49 0.81
CA ASN A 225 12.23 -25.81 1.92
C ASN A 225 12.58 -24.60 2.80
N SER A 226 12.04 -23.42 2.53
CA SER A 226 12.35 -22.23 3.33
C SER A 226 11.79 -22.35 4.75
N SER A 227 12.64 -22.17 5.76
CA SER A 227 12.23 -22.15 7.17
C SER A 227 11.45 -20.88 7.55
N LEU A 228 11.48 -19.87 6.67
CA LEU A 228 10.80 -18.60 6.86
C LEU A 228 9.88 -18.34 5.67
N ARG A 229 8.68 -17.83 5.94
CA ARG A 229 7.76 -17.35 4.90
C ARG A 229 7.92 -15.84 4.70
N PRO A 230 7.72 -15.34 3.47
CA PRO A 230 7.71 -13.90 3.22
C PRO A 230 6.55 -13.24 3.96
N TRP A 231 6.69 -11.95 4.26
CA TRP A 231 5.61 -11.18 4.83
C TRP A 231 4.41 -11.12 3.90
N LYS A 232 3.26 -11.54 4.43
CA LYS A 232 1.98 -11.60 3.73
C LYS A 232 1.60 -10.29 3.02
N GLU A 233 1.99 -9.13 3.56
CA GLU A 233 1.72 -7.83 2.96
C GLU A 233 2.49 -7.64 1.64
N VAL A 234 3.77 -8.04 1.60
CA VAL A 234 4.58 -7.97 0.37
C VAL A 234 4.15 -9.04 -0.64
N THR A 235 3.82 -10.24 -0.16
CA THR A 235 3.24 -11.29 -1.02
C THR A 235 1.94 -10.85 -1.67
N MET A 236 1.07 -10.16 -0.92
CA MET A 236 -0.18 -9.61 -1.44
C MET A 236 0.08 -8.54 -2.51
N LEU A 237 1.03 -7.63 -2.28
CA LEU A 237 1.40 -6.60 -3.26
C LEU A 237 1.92 -7.20 -4.57
N LEU A 238 2.78 -8.22 -4.50
CA LEU A 238 3.25 -8.93 -5.69
C LEU A 238 2.11 -9.67 -6.41
N ALA A 239 1.23 -10.33 -5.65
CA ALA A 239 0.06 -11.01 -6.23
C ALA A 239 -0.92 -10.05 -6.90
N SER A 240 -1.14 -8.85 -6.35
CA SER A 240 -2.08 -7.87 -6.91
C SER A 240 -1.50 -7.01 -8.03
N CYS A 241 -0.22 -6.63 -7.91
CA CYS A 241 0.39 -5.60 -8.75
C CYS A 241 1.64 -6.06 -9.51
N GLY A 242 2.25 -7.17 -9.13
CA GLY A 242 3.46 -7.68 -9.79
C GLY A 242 3.19 -8.09 -11.23
N CYS A 243 4.22 -8.11 -12.07
CA CYS A 243 4.07 -8.47 -13.48
C CYS A 243 3.61 -9.93 -13.65
N ILE A 244 3.11 -10.24 -14.84
CA ILE A 244 2.62 -11.58 -15.17
C ILE A 244 3.70 -12.67 -14.99
N ALA A 245 4.96 -12.36 -15.30
CA ALA A 245 6.06 -13.31 -15.10
C ALA A 245 6.24 -13.67 -13.61
N VAL A 246 6.20 -12.67 -12.72
CA VAL A 246 6.25 -12.89 -11.27
C VAL A 246 5.01 -13.66 -10.78
N VAL A 247 3.82 -13.34 -11.27
CA VAL A 247 2.59 -14.05 -10.90
C VAL A 247 2.68 -15.54 -11.25
N ARG A 248 3.18 -15.89 -12.45
CA ARG A 248 3.37 -17.29 -12.86
C ARG A 248 4.31 -18.04 -11.93
N GLU A 249 5.47 -17.45 -11.65
CA GLU A 249 6.46 -18.08 -10.77
C GLU A 249 5.94 -18.22 -9.33
N MET A 250 5.22 -17.22 -8.82
CA MET A 250 4.57 -17.32 -7.51
C MET A 250 3.54 -18.47 -7.47
N VAL A 251 2.73 -18.67 -8.51
CA VAL A 251 1.76 -19.79 -8.56
C VAL A 251 2.48 -21.14 -8.47
N LYS A 252 3.56 -21.32 -9.22
CA LYS A 252 4.36 -22.57 -9.18
C LYS A 252 4.94 -22.79 -7.79
N LEU A 253 5.65 -21.80 -7.24
CA LEU A 253 6.30 -21.90 -5.93
C LEU A 253 5.29 -22.16 -4.80
N LEU A 254 4.13 -21.48 -4.82
CA LEU A 254 3.09 -21.70 -3.81
C LEU A 254 2.43 -23.09 -3.95
N SER A 255 2.45 -23.70 -5.13
CA SER A 255 1.96 -25.07 -5.32
C SER A 255 2.87 -26.12 -4.68
N GLU A 256 4.15 -25.78 -4.49
CA GLU A 256 5.14 -26.66 -3.85
C GLU A 256 5.17 -26.52 -2.33
N TRP A 257 4.44 -25.55 -1.76
CA TRP A 257 4.41 -25.35 -0.32
C TRP A 257 3.65 -26.50 0.37
N PRO A 258 4.29 -27.25 1.29
CA PRO A 258 3.65 -28.40 1.93
C PRO A 258 2.45 -28.01 2.81
N ASP A 259 2.40 -26.76 3.27
CA ASP A 259 1.44 -26.22 4.22
C ASP A 259 0.47 -25.21 3.59
N ILE A 260 0.42 -25.09 2.26
CA ILE A 260 -0.39 -24.07 1.59
C ILE A 260 -1.89 -24.22 1.83
N SER A 261 -2.40 -25.45 1.97
CA SER A 261 -3.81 -25.71 2.30
C SER A 261 -4.19 -25.20 3.69
N VAL A 262 -3.24 -25.19 4.64
CA VAL A 262 -3.42 -24.58 5.96
C VAL A 262 -3.45 -23.06 5.84
N TYR A 263 -2.51 -22.47 5.09
CA TYR A 263 -2.49 -21.02 4.86
C TYR A 263 -3.73 -20.51 4.13
N LEU A 264 -4.35 -21.30 3.24
CA LEU A 264 -5.58 -20.95 2.54
C LEU A 264 -6.70 -20.51 3.49
N ARG A 265 -6.78 -21.10 4.70
CA ARG A 265 -7.78 -20.75 5.72
C ARG A 265 -7.58 -19.34 6.29
N ASN A 266 -6.36 -18.80 6.20
CA ASN A 266 -6.04 -17.43 6.59
C ASN A 266 -6.58 -16.42 5.56
N GLU A 267 -7.25 -15.37 6.03
CA GLU A 267 -7.86 -14.36 5.15
C GLU A 267 -6.89 -13.65 4.22
N HIS A 268 -5.62 -13.48 4.62
CA HIS A 268 -4.61 -12.82 3.78
C HIS A 268 -4.20 -13.74 2.63
N TYR A 269 -3.88 -15.00 2.93
CA TYR A 269 -3.44 -15.94 1.91
C TYR A 269 -4.57 -16.36 0.97
N ALA A 270 -5.82 -16.45 1.45
CA ALA A 270 -6.97 -16.57 0.58
C ALA A 270 -7.04 -15.44 -0.46
N LYS A 271 -6.77 -14.18 -0.06
CA LYS A 271 -6.71 -13.05 -0.99
C LYS A 271 -5.52 -13.13 -1.95
N VAL A 272 -4.34 -13.53 -1.46
CA VAL A 272 -3.14 -13.73 -2.29
C VAL A 272 -3.45 -14.73 -3.40
N ILE A 273 -3.92 -15.92 -3.01
CA ILE A 273 -4.21 -17.02 -3.94
C ILE A 273 -5.31 -16.61 -4.92
N ALA A 274 -6.35 -15.94 -4.45
CA ALA A 274 -7.39 -15.40 -5.32
C ALA A 274 -6.83 -14.45 -6.40
N CYS A 275 -5.92 -13.54 -6.01
CA CYS A 275 -5.29 -12.62 -6.97
C CYS A 275 -4.40 -13.36 -7.96
N LEU A 276 -3.60 -14.32 -7.50
CA LEU A 276 -2.74 -15.12 -8.35
C LEU A 276 -3.57 -15.93 -9.36
N LEU A 277 -4.60 -16.64 -8.90
CA LEU A 277 -5.48 -17.43 -9.78
C LEU A 277 -6.23 -16.55 -10.78
N ALA A 278 -6.72 -15.38 -10.38
CA ALA A 278 -7.40 -14.46 -11.29
C ALA A 278 -6.44 -13.95 -12.39
N ARG A 279 -5.20 -13.62 -12.03
CA ARG A 279 -4.22 -12.96 -12.92
C ARG A 279 -3.33 -13.92 -13.71
N ASN A 280 -3.23 -15.19 -13.30
CA ASN A 280 -2.35 -16.16 -13.97
C ASN A 280 -2.87 -16.50 -15.38
N PRO A 281 -2.12 -16.24 -16.46
CA PRO A 281 -2.56 -16.60 -17.81
C PRO A 281 -2.47 -18.12 -18.06
N GLU A 282 -1.54 -18.81 -17.41
CA GLU A 282 -1.30 -20.24 -17.62
C GLU A 282 -2.27 -21.09 -16.81
N MET A 283 -3.31 -21.61 -17.46
CA MET A 283 -4.34 -22.37 -16.75
C MET A 283 -3.77 -23.60 -16.05
N ASN A 284 -2.80 -24.30 -16.65
CA ASN A 284 -2.22 -25.52 -16.07
C ASN A 284 -1.55 -25.27 -14.71
N ASP A 285 -0.75 -24.22 -14.58
CA ASP A 285 -0.10 -23.86 -13.31
C ASP A 285 -1.14 -23.57 -12.21
N GLY A 286 -2.23 -22.87 -12.58
CA GLY A 286 -3.34 -22.61 -11.66
C GLY A 286 -4.11 -23.87 -11.26
N ILE A 287 -4.28 -24.82 -12.18
CA ILE A 287 -4.92 -26.12 -11.89
C ILE A 287 -4.07 -26.92 -10.91
N VAL A 288 -2.75 -26.95 -11.09
CA VAL A 288 -1.83 -27.62 -10.16
C VAL A 288 -1.98 -27.04 -8.76
N LEU A 289 -1.98 -25.72 -8.61
CA LEU A 289 -2.21 -25.06 -7.33
C LEU A 289 -3.54 -25.48 -6.70
N LEU A 290 -4.63 -25.49 -7.48
CA LEU A 290 -5.95 -25.87 -6.98
C LEU A 290 -6.01 -27.30 -6.46
N LYS A 291 -5.34 -28.25 -7.13
CA LYS A 291 -5.28 -29.65 -6.68
C LYS A 291 -4.55 -29.80 -5.34
N VAL A 292 -3.55 -28.95 -5.08
CA VAL A 292 -2.83 -28.95 -3.79
C VAL A 292 -3.65 -28.27 -2.69
N LEU A 293 -4.44 -27.25 -3.04
CA LEU A 293 -5.29 -26.52 -2.10
C LEU A 293 -6.52 -27.31 -1.64
N PHE A 294 -7.14 -28.08 -2.55
CA PHE A 294 -8.37 -28.82 -2.29
C PHE A 294 -8.16 -30.31 -2.56
N GLN A 295 -7.57 -30.99 -1.58
CA GLN A 295 -7.28 -32.43 -1.70
C GLN A 295 -8.50 -33.29 -1.42
N LYS A 296 -9.39 -32.82 -0.53
CA LYS A 296 -10.62 -33.53 -0.16
C LYS A 296 -11.82 -32.61 -0.28
N LYS A 297 -13.00 -33.22 -0.36
CA LYS A 297 -14.27 -32.49 -0.44
C LYS A 297 -14.51 -31.61 0.79
N GLU A 298 -14.09 -32.07 1.96
CA GLU A 298 -14.22 -31.32 3.22
C GLU A 298 -13.48 -29.99 3.18
N ASP A 299 -12.31 -29.92 2.52
CA ASP A 299 -11.55 -28.67 2.37
C ASP A 299 -12.35 -27.65 1.56
N PHE A 300 -13.01 -28.09 0.48
CA PHE A 300 -13.84 -27.22 -0.33
C PHE A 300 -15.11 -26.79 0.41
N ASP A 301 -15.78 -27.73 1.09
CA ASP A 301 -17.02 -27.45 1.81
C ASP A 301 -16.79 -26.48 2.98
N GLU A 302 -15.66 -26.58 3.69
CA GLU A 302 -15.26 -25.64 4.74
C GLU A 302 -15.14 -24.21 4.18
N ILE A 303 -14.38 -24.04 3.09
CA ILE A 303 -14.19 -22.74 2.44
C ILE A 303 -15.52 -22.21 1.88
N MET A 304 -16.35 -23.10 1.33
CA MET A 304 -17.65 -22.74 0.77
C MET A 304 -18.68 -22.34 1.84
N ALA A 305 -18.59 -22.89 3.05
CA ALA A 305 -19.43 -22.47 4.17
C ALA A 305 -19.04 -21.10 4.75
N SER A 306 -17.83 -20.62 4.46
CA SER A 306 -17.32 -19.35 4.98
C SER A 306 -18.07 -18.15 4.42
N ARG A 307 -18.43 -17.22 5.32
CA ARG A 307 -19.02 -15.92 4.95
C ARG A 307 -17.97 -14.81 4.73
N LYS A 308 -16.69 -15.13 4.91
CA LYS A 308 -15.60 -14.15 4.82
C LYS A 308 -15.39 -13.71 3.37
N SER A 309 -15.29 -12.40 3.14
CA SER A 309 -15.10 -11.83 1.79
C SER A 309 -13.84 -12.35 1.10
N SER A 310 -12.78 -12.67 1.85
CA SER A 310 -11.54 -13.28 1.32
C SER A 310 -11.76 -14.67 0.71
N GLN A 311 -12.53 -15.53 1.40
CA GLN A 311 -12.83 -16.87 0.90
C GLN A 311 -13.81 -16.83 -0.28
N LEU A 312 -14.80 -15.93 -0.21
CA LEU A 312 -15.68 -15.69 -1.33
C LEU A 312 -14.93 -15.14 -2.56
N ARG A 313 -13.89 -14.32 -2.37
CA ARG A 313 -13.01 -13.83 -3.45
C ARG A 313 -12.26 -14.97 -4.12
N LEU A 314 -11.70 -15.89 -3.34
CA LEU A 314 -11.02 -17.07 -3.85
C LEU A 314 -11.95 -17.91 -4.72
N LEU A 315 -13.14 -18.22 -4.19
CA LEU A 315 -14.14 -19.01 -4.92
C LEU A 315 -14.63 -18.29 -6.17
N ALA A 316 -14.75 -16.95 -6.12
CA ALA A 316 -15.06 -16.15 -7.30
C ALA A 316 -13.97 -16.24 -8.37
N ALA A 317 -12.69 -16.15 -7.99
CA ALA A 317 -11.57 -16.27 -8.93
C ALA A 317 -11.51 -17.66 -9.60
N ILE A 318 -11.90 -18.72 -8.88
CA ILE A 318 -12.05 -20.07 -9.45
C ILE A 318 -13.25 -20.11 -10.41
N ALA A 319 -14.40 -19.57 -9.99
CA ALA A 319 -15.63 -19.57 -10.76
C ALA A 319 -15.51 -18.82 -12.09
N GLU A 320 -14.67 -17.80 -12.16
CA GLU A 320 -14.46 -16.97 -13.35
C GLU A 320 -13.64 -17.68 -14.45
N LYS A 321 -13.02 -18.82 -14.14
CA LYS A 321 -12.23 -19.60 -15.10
C LYS A 321 -12.80 -21.02 -15.27
N PRO A 322 -13.49 -21.32 -16.39
CA PRO A 322 -14.13 -22.62 -16.61
C PRO A 322 -13.18 -23.82 -16.46
N ALA A 323 -11.93 -23.70 -16.89
CA ALA A 323 -10.92 -24.75 -16.73
C ALA A 323 -10.65 -25.10 -15.26
N TYR A 324 -10.66 -24.11 -14.36
CA TYR A 324 -10.48 -24.32 -12.93
C TYR A 324 -11.69 -25.02 -12.31
N VAL A 325 -12.90 -24.63 -12.72
CA VAL A 325 -14.14 -25.29 -12.30
C VAL A 325 -14.14 -26.75 -12.74
N ALA A 326 -13.78 -27.03 -13.98
CA ALA A 326 -13.73 -28.38 -14.54
C ALA A 326 -12.72 -29.25 -13.78
N ALA A 327 -11.48 -28.77 -13.63
CA ALA A 327 -10.44 -29.51 -12.93
C ALA A 327 -10.78 -29.77 -11.46
N LEU A 328 -11.35 -28.79 -10.76
CA LEU A 328 -11.76 -28.98 -9.36
C LEU A 328 -12.94 -29.94 -9.24
N SER A 329 -13.90 -29.89 -10.18
CA SER A 329 -15.03 -30.83 -10.22
C SER A 329 -14.56 -32.27 -10.45
N GLU A 330 -13.57 -32.46 -11.32
CA GLU A 330 -12.92 -33.75 -11.56
C GLU A 330 -12.18 -34.23 -10.31
N THR A 331 -11.35 -33.38 -9.69
CA THR A 331 -10.60 -33.74 -8.47
C THR A 331 -11.49 -34.11 -7.29
N LEU A 332 -12.64 -33.46 -7.15
CA LEU A 332 -13.57 -33.71 -6.04
C LEU A 332 -14.70 -34.70 -6.39
N GLY A 333 -14.78 -35.17 -7.65
CA GLY A 333 -15.77 -36.15 -8.09
C GLY A 333 -17.22 -35.64 -8.13
N GLU A 334 -17.45 -34.32 -8.13
CA GLU A 334 -18.80 -33.73 -8.19
C GLU A 334 -18.84 -32.44 -9.03
N SER A 335 -20.00 -32.11 -9.60
CA SER A 335 -20.15 -30.87 -10.36
C SER A 335 -20.29 -29.64 -9.45
N LEU A 336 -19.30 -28.76 -9.47
CA LEU A 336 -19.22 -27.60 -8.56
C LEU A 336 -19.70 -26.28 -9.17
N GLY A 337 -19.95 -26.23 -10.47
CA GLY A 337 -20.17 -24.98 -11.22
C GLY A 337 -21.25 -24.07 -10.63
N LYS A 338 -22.40 -24.63 -10.25
CA LYS A 338 -23.50 -23.84 -9.64
C LYS A 338 -23.12 -23.30 -8.25
N ARG A 339 -22.41 -24.08 -7.44
CA ARG A 339 -21.98 -23.69 -6.08
C ARG A 339 -20.97 -22.54 -6.16
N LEU A 340 -19.99 -22.66 -7.06
CA LEU A 340 -18.98 -21.64 -7.33
C LEU A 340 -19.59 -20.35 -7.89
N LEU A 341 -20.52 -20.45 -8.84
CA LEU A 341 -21.23 -19.28 -9.36
C LEU A 341 -21.99 -18.53 -8.25
N ALA A 342 -22.69 -19.26 -7.37
CA ALA A 342 -23.38 -18.67 -6.22
C ALA A 342 -22.39 -17.99 -5.24
N ALA A 343 -21.20 -18.56 -5.04
CA ALA A 343 -20.12 -17.92 -4.28
C ALA A 343 -19.68 -16.59 -4.92
N ALA A 344 -19.46 -16.59 -6.23
CA ALA A 344 -19.06 -15.40 -6.98
C ALA A 344 -20.11 -14.29 -6.91
N VAL A 345 -21.40 -14.65 -7.02
CA VAL A 345 -22.51 -13.70 -6.86
C VAL A 345 -22.53 -13.10 -5.44
N ARG A 346 -22.36 -13.93 -4.40
CA ARG A 346 -22.24 -13.44 -3.00
C ARG A 346 -21.06 -12.49 -2.83
N TYR A 347 -19.90 -12.82 -3.39
CA TYR A 347 -18.72 -11.95 -3.36
C TYR A 347 -19.00 -10.58 -3.99
N ARG A 348 -19.61 -10.56 -5.19
CA ARG A 348 -19.97 -9.33 -5.90
C ARG A 348 -20.98 -8.49 -5.13
N ASN A 349 -21.99 -9.11 -4.52
CA ASN A 349 -23.00 -8.40 -3.72
C ASN A 349 -22.42 -7.78 -2.45
N ILE A 350 -21.51 -8.48 -1.76
CA ILE A 350 -20.87 -7.96 -0.53
C ILE A 350 -19.94 -6.77 -0.84
N ASN A 351 -19.22 -6.82 -1.95
CA ASN A 351 -18.27 -5.76 -2.33
C ASN A 351 -18.88 -4.71 -3.26
N LYS A 352 -20.21 -4.71 -3.42
CA LYS A 352 -20.90 -3.73 -4.24
C LYS A 352 -20.79 -2.34 -3.59
N PRO A 353 -20.30 -1.32 -4.30
CA PRO A 353 -20.27 0.05 -3.79
C PRO A 353 -21.65 0.49 -3.29
N LYS A 354 -21.72 1.07 -2.09
CA LYS A 354 -22.98 1.54 -1.49
C LYS A 354 -23.77 2.43 -2.44
N ALA A 355 -23.10 3.30 -3.20
CA ALA A 355 -23.73 4.15 -4.19
C ALA A 355 -24.52 3.36 -5.25
N LEU A 356 -23.97 2.23 -5.73
CA LEU A 356 -24.67 1.36 -6.68
C LEU A 356 -25.83 0.62 -6.01
N THR A 357 -25.65 0.13 -4.79
CA THR A 357 -26.72 -0.51 -4.02
C THR A 357 -27.88 0.46 -3.75
N THR A 358 -27.58 1.70 -3.39
CA THR A 358 -28.58 2.76 -3.19
C THR A 358 -29.29 3.12 -4.49
N LYS A 359 -28.55 3.23 -5.61
CA LYS A 359 -29.14 3.50 -6.93
C LYS A 359 -30.16 2.42 -7.30
N GLU A 360 -29.83 1.15 -7.14
CA GLU A 360 -30.74 0.04 -7.45
C GLU A 360 -31.95 0.00 -6.52
N ALA A 361 -31.77 0.25 -5.22
CA ALA A 361 -32.88 0.32 -4.28
C ALA A 361 -33.85 1.47 -4.62
N LEU A 362 -33.32 2.61 -5.08
CA LEU A 362 -34.13 3.73 -5.56
C LEU A 362 -34.87 3.37 -6.85
N LEU A 363 -34.19 2.75 -7.82
CA LEU A 363 -34.82 2.30 -9.06
C LEU A 363 -35.94 1.29 -8.80
N GLN A 364 -35.72 0.29 -7.93
CA GLN A 364 -36.77 -0.66 -7.52
C GLN A 364 -37.96 0.02 -6.84
N ARG A 365 -37.72 1.06 -6.02
CA ARG A 365 -38.81 1.85 -5.41
C ARG A 365 -39.57 2.65 -6.46
N ILE A 366 -38.88 3.26 -7.43
CA ILE A 366 -39.51 3.99 -8.55
C ILE A 366 -40.35 3.03 -9.39
N ASP A 367 -39.83 1.85 -9.74
CA ASP A 367 -40.56 0.86 -10.52
C ASP A 367 -41.78 0.33 -9.75
N LYS A 368 -41.67 0.16 -8.43
CA LYS A 368 -42.81 -0.20 -7.58
C LYS A 368 -43.88 0.90 -7.52
N ILE A 369 -43.49 2.17 -7.50
CA ILE A 369 -44.43 3.30 -7.57
C ILE A 369 -45.12 3.34 -8.93
N ARG A 370 -44.37 3.08 -10.02
CA ARG A 370 -44.92 3.03 -11.38
C ARG A 370 -45.88 1.87 -11.58
N SER A 371 -45.60 0.70 -11.02
CA SER A 371 -46.50 -0.46 -11.09
C SER A 371 -47.76 -0.29 -10.23
N VAL A 372 -47.67 0.39 -9.08
CA VAL A 372 -48.85 0.75 -8.26
C VAL A 372 -49.67 1.87 -8.91
N SER A 373 -49.03 2.84 -9.58
CA SER A 373 -49.73 3.92 -10.29
C SER A 373 -50.43 3.42 -11.57
N GLY A 374 -49.96 2.31 -12.15
CA GLY A 374 -50.67 1.60 -13.23
C GLY A 374 -51.90 0.81 -12.77
N ALA A 375 -52.04 0.55 -11.47
CA ALA A 375 -53.18 -0.18 -10.89
C ALA A 375 -54.35 0.73 -10.45
N ILE A 376 -54.22 2.05 -10.62
CA ILE A 376 -55.27 3.04 -10.28
C ILE A 376 -56.38 3.09 -11.35
N GLY A 377 -56.30 2.26 -12.40
CA GLY A 377 -57.37 2.08 -13.41
C GLY A 377 -58.47 1.07 -13.04
N SER A 378 -58.45 0.45 -11.85
CA SER A 378 -59.52 -0.49 -11.43
C SER A 378 -59.88 -0.43 -9.94
N LEU A 379 -59.71 0.73 -9.31
CA LEU A 379 -60.12 0.98 -7.92
C LEU A 379 -61.60 1.39 -7.80
N ASP A 380 -62.44 0.78 -8.62
CA ASP A 380 -63.89 0.84 -8.49
C ASP A 380 -64.37 -0.59 -8.16
N LYS A 381 -64.97 -0.76 -6.98
CA LYS A 381 -65.50 -2.01 -6.37
C LYS A 381 -64.61 -2.81 -5.40
N THR A 382 -63.99 -2.20 -4.40
CA THR A 382 -63.94 -2.85 -3.05
C THR A 382 -63.74 -1.88 -1.87
N LEU A 383 -64.55 -0.82 -1.80
CA LEU A 383 -64.82 -0.14 -0.53
C LEU A 383 -65.83 -0.97 0.29
N LYS A 384 -65.34 -1.95 1.06
CA LYS A 384 -66.07 -2.49 2.22
C LYS A 384 -65.11 -2.60 3.40
N ARG A 385 -65.25 -1.63 4.33
CA ARG A 385 -65.21 -1.73 5.82
C ARG A 385 -64.11 -2.62 6.44
N ARG A 386 -63.38 -2.22 7.48
CA ARG A 386 -63.73 -1.34 8.61
C ARG A 386 -62.46 -1.05 9.44
N ARG A 387 -62.42 0.12 10.08
CA ARG A 387 -61.78 0.28 11.40
C ARG A 387 -62.63 -0.46 12.44
N GLU A 388 -61.95 -1.21 13.29
CA GLU A 388 -62.17 -1.30 14.74
C GLU A 388 -60.79 -1.24 15.40
#